data_AF-W4LQP7-F1
#
_entry.id   AF-W4LQP7-F1
#
_cell.length_a   1.000
_cell.length_b   1.000
_cell.length_c   1.000
_cell.angle_alpha   90.00
_cell.angle_beta   90.00
_cell.angle_gamma   90.00
#
_symmetry.space_group_name_H-M   'P 1'
#
loop_
_entity.id
_entity.type
_entity.pdbx_description
1 polymer ?
#
loop_
_entity_poly.entity_id
_entity_poly.type
_entity_poly.pdbx_seq_one_letter_code
_entity_poly.pdbx_strand_id
1 'polypeptide(L)'
;MIGTAFISNLYRRIYPEKLSKETAQAEMSPVILCGRMSVPGEIDAQFNEAYNNERLPECLKIPGYIRNRRFEAVRGEPKYTTVHEMESVDVWKSEGWDNWRTMVTPVWNSLIRGQMVHAEGSPAVFRRIFPA
;
A
#
# COMPACT_ATOMS: atom_id res chain seq x y z
N MET A 1 -18.71 26.70 3.44
CA MET A 1 -17.35 26.13 3.51
C MET A 1 -16.96 25.74 2.10
N ILE A 2 -16.00 26.44 1.48
CA ILE A 2 -15.55 26.14 0.11
C ILE A 2 -14.21 25.44 0.24
N GLY A 3 -14.20 24.11 0.16
CA GLY A 3 -12.95 23.37 0.00
C GLY A 3 -12.37 23.68 -1.38
N THR A 4 -11.12 24.13 -1.46
CA THR A 4 -10.46 24.48 -2.72
C THR A 4 -9.60 23.34 -3.28
N ALA A 5 -9.49 22.22 -2.58
CA ALA A 5 -8.77 21.02 -3.00
C ALA A 5 -9.71 19.82 -3.09
N PHE A 6 -10.06 19.42 -4.31
CA PHE A 6 -10.81 18.20 -4.58
C PHE A 6 -9.88 17.15 -5.20
N ILE A 7 -9.62 16.06 -4.48
CA ILE A 7 -8.96 14.88 -5.05
C ILE A 7 -10.06 13.92 -5.47
N SER A 8 -10.16 13.64 -6.78
CA SER A 8 -11.15 12.72 -7.34
C SER A 8 -10.48 11.67 -8.21
N ASN A 9 -9.82 10.73 -7.55
CA ASN A 9 -9.08 9.66 -8.20
C ASN A 9 -9.96 8.40 -8.29
N LEU A 10 -9.86 7.70 -9.42
CA LEU A 10 -10.44 6.38 -9.62
C LEU A 10 -9.30 5.38 -9.77
N TYR A 11 -9.34 4.32 -8.99
CA TYR A 11 -8.31 3.28 -8.98
C TYR A 11 -8.91 1.90 -9.28
N ARG A 12 -8.18 1.08 -10.04
CA ARG A 12 -8.48 -0.32 -10.30
C ARG A 12 -7.53 -1.20 -9.49
N ARG A 13 -8.05 -2.23 -8.81
CA ARG A 13 -7.22 -3.19 -8.07
C ARG A 13 -6.33 -3.97 -9.04
N ILE A 14 -5.04 -4.03 -8.75
CA ILE A 14 -4.03 -4.81 -9.49
C ILE A 14 -3.42 -5.93 -8.64
N TYR A 15 -3.59 -5.89 -7.31
CA TYR A 15 -3.14 -6.94 -6.41
C TYR A 15 -4.06 -7.09 -5.18
N PRO A 16 -4.33 -8.32 -4.69
CA PRO A 16 -4.04 -9.58 -5.38
C PRO A 16 -4.97 -9.74 -6.60
N GLU A 17 -4.55 -10.56 -7.57
CA GLU A 17 -5.38 -10.87 -8.76
C GLU A 17 -6.69 -11.53 -8.33
N LYS A 18 -6.60 -12.53 -7.45
CA LYS A 18 -7.72 -13.30 -6.91
C LYS A 18 -7.86 -13.08 -5.40
N LEU A 19 -9.09 -13.07 -4.91
CA LEU A 19 -9.38 -13.05 -3.47
C LEU A 19 -9.76 -14.46 -3.02
N SER A 20 -9.25 -14.90 -1.87
CA SER A 20 -9.79 -16.07 -1.20
C SER A 20 -11.23 -15.78 -0.73
N LYS A 21 -12.05 -16.83 -0.56
CA LYS A 21 -13.42 -16.69 -0.02
C LYS A 21 -13.41 -16.00 1.34
N GLU A 22 -12.46 -16.39 2.19
CA GLU A 22 -12.20 -15.77 3.49
C GLU A 22 -11.94 -14.26 3.35
N THR A 23 -11.00 -13.85 2.50
CA THR A 23 -10.70 -12.42 2.30
C THR A 23 -11.90 -11.66 1.74
N ALA A 24 -12.69 -12.28 0.85
CA ALA A 24 -13.87 -11.67 0.25
C ALA A 24 -15.02 -11.48 1.25
N GLN A 25 -15.06 -12.29 2.31
CA GLN A 25 -16.08 -12.24 3.37
C GLN A 25 -15.59 -11.59 4.67
N ALA A 26 -14.29 -11.26 4.75
CA ALA A 26 -13.70 -10.66 5.94
C ALA A 26 -14.23 -9.24 6.20
N GLU A 27 -14.40 -8.94 7.48
CA GLU A 27 -14.74 -7.61 7.98
C GLU A 27 -13.71 -6.55 7.57
N MET A 28 -14.10 -5.28 7.70
CA MET A 28 -13.17 -4.16 7.49
C MET A 28 -12.11 -4.15 8.60
N SER A 29 -10.87 -3.77 8.26
CA SER A 29 -9.81 -3.64 9.25
C SER A 29 -10.01 -2.43 10.17
N PRO A 30 -9.52 -2.50 11.43
CA PRO A 30 -9.52 -1.35 12.34
C PRO A 30 -8.61 -0.21 11.88
N VAL A 31 -7.50 -0.54 11.20
CA VAL A 31 -6.51 0.43 10.73
C VAL A 31 -6.12 0.14 9.30
N ILE A 32 -6.02 1.20 8.51
CA ILE A 32 -5.39 1.14 7.19
C ILE A 32 -4.22 2.12 7.10
N LEU A 33 -3.17 1.71 6.41
CA LEU A 33 -2.16 2.62 5.88
C LEU A 33 -2.32 2.70 4.38
N CYS A 34 -2.43 3.93 3.88
CA CYS A 34 -2.48 4.20 2.45
C CYS A 34 -1.16 4.80 1.98
N GLY A 35 -0.42 4.06 1.16
CA GLY A 35 0.71 4.57 0.40
C GLY A 35 0.23 5.06 -0.97
N ARG A 36 0.65 6.25 -1.38
CA ARG A 36 0.38 6.84 -2.71
C ARG A 36 1.71 7.20 -3.33
N MET A 37 1.99 6.69 -4.53
CA MET A 37 3.29 6.87 -5.17
C MET A 37 3.24 6.71 -6.69
N SER A 38 4.24 7.29 -7.34
CA SER A 38 4.55 7.10 -8.76
C SER A 38 5.99 6.62 -8.92
N VAL A 39 6.24 5.92 -10.03
CA VAL A 39 7.58 5.59 -10.55
C VAL A 39 7.64 6.05 -12.02
N PRO A 40 8.82 6.24 -12.61
CA PRO A 40 8.97 6.42 -14.05
C PRO A 40 8.31 5.27 -14.82
N GLY A 41 7.70 5.59 -15.97
CA GLY A 41 6.94 4.60 -16.76
C GLY A 41 7.81 3.45 -17.26
N GLU A 42 9.10 3.70 -17.48
CA GLU A 42 10.10 2.74 -17.95
C GLU A 42 10.34 1.60 -16.95
N ILE A 43 10.02 1.80 -15.67
CA ILE A 43 10.22 0.83 -14.59
C ILE A 43 8.91 0.33 -13.97
N ASP A 44 7.76 0.65 -14.56
CA ASP A 44 6.44 0.29 -14.03
C ASP A 44 6.27 -1.22 -13.81
N ALA A 45 6.71 -2.04 -14.78
CA ALA A 45 6.59 -3.48 -14.70
C ALA A 45 7.46 -4.04 -13.55
N GLN A 46 8.69 -3.56 -13.44
CA GLN A 46 9.65 -3.95 -12.41
C GLN A 46 9.18 -3.49 -11.03
N PHE A 47 8.60 -2.29 -10.91
CA PHE A 47 7.98 -1.82 -9.69
C PHE A 47 6.88 -2.77 -9.23
N ASN A 48 5.98 -3.14 -10.14
CA ASN A 48 4.86 -4.00 -9.80
C ASN A 48 5.31 -5.40 -9.40
N GLU A 49 6.26 -5.97 -10.13
CA GLU A 49 6.85 -7.28 -9.85
C GLU A 49 7.57 -7.30 -8.50
N ALA A 50 8.49 -6.35 -8.27
CA ALA A 50 9.25 -6.27 -7.03
C ALA A 50 8.35 -6.02 -5.81
N TYR A 51 7.37 -5.12 -5.93
CA TYR A 51 6.45 -4.87 -4.82
C TYR A 51 5.62 -6.13 -4.49
N ASN A 52 5.08 -6.81 -5.50
CA ASN A 52 4.22 -7.97 -5.31
C ASN A 52 4.97 -9.20 -4.78
N ASN A 53 6.19 -9.45 -5.30
CA ASN A 53 6.87 -10.73 -5.12
C ASN A 53 8.09 -10.63 -4.19
N GLU A 54 8.73 -9.47 -4.05
CA GLU A 54 9.82 -9.29 -3.10
C GLU A 54 9.34 -8.67 -1.78
N ARG A 55 8.45 -7.66 -1.84
CA ARG A 55 8.10 -6.84 -0.68
C ARG A 55 6.90 -7.37 0.10
N LEU A 56 5.77 -7.61 -0.56
CA LEU A 56 4.52 -7.96 0.12
C LEU A 56 4.53 -9.28 0.90
N PRO A 57 5.18 -10.36 0.43
CA PRO A 57 5.22 -11.61 1.18
C PRO A 57 5.87 -11.46 2.55
N GLU A 58 6.87 -10.58 2.69
CA GLU A 58 7.51 -10.30 3.97
C GLU A 58 6.64 -9.45 4.90
N CYS A 59 5.81 -8.56 4.34
CA CYS A 59 4.88 -7.74 5.11
C CYS A 59 3.82 -8.59 5.84
N LEU A 60 3.39 -9.70 5.20
CA LEU A 60 2.43 -10.65 5.78
C LEU A 60 2.95 -11.39 7.02
N LYS A 61 4.27 -11.34 7.28
CA LYS A 61 4.89 -11.97 8.46
C LYS A 61 4.86 -11.08 9.70
N ILE A 62 4.49 -9.80 9.56
CA ILE A 62 4.46 -8.85 10.66
C ILE A 62 3.23 -9.17 11.55
N PRO A 63 3.42 -9.38 12.87
CA PRO A 63 2.30 -9.59 13.78
C PRO A 63 1.29 -8.43 13.71
N GLY A 64 -0.01 -8.76 13.59
CA GLY A 64 -1.10 -7.80 13.45
C GLY A 64 -1.29 -7.21 12.06
N TYR A 65 -0.47 -7.59 11.07
CA TYR A 65 -0.71 -7.28 9.67
C TYR A 65 -1.78 -8.22 9.09
N ILE A 66 -2.82 -7.66 8.48
CA ILE A 66 -3.97 -8.45 7.99
C ILE A 66 -3.79 -8.80 6.52
N ARG A 67 -3.68 -7.79 5.64
CA ARG A 67 -3.62 -8.00 4.18
C ARG A 67 -3.18 -6.73 3.45
N ASN A 68 -2.77 -6.89 2.19
CA ASN A 68 -2.53 -5.78 1.28
C ASN A 68 -3.50 -5.79 0.10
N ARG A 69 -3.82 -4.59 -0.40
CA ARG A 69 -4.28 -4.40 -1.77
C ARG A 69 -3.49 -3.31 -2.46
N ARG A 70 -3.21 -3.49 -3.75
CA ARG A 70 -2.60 -2.46 -4.60
C ARG A 70 -3.56 -2.10 -5.72
N PHE A 71 -3.53 -0.83 -6.08
CA PHE A 71 -4.39 -0.29 -7.11
C PHE A 71 -3.60 0.65 -8.02
N GLU A 72 -4.00 0.69 -9.28
CA GLU A 72 -3.49 1.58 -10.32
C GLU A 72 -4.56 2.62 -10.68
N ALA A 73 -4.16 3.86 -10.88
CA ALA A 73 -5.05 4.94 -11.27
C ALA A 73 -5.61 4.70 -12.67
N VAL A 74 -6.94 4.66 -12.77
CA VAL A 74 -7.67 4.78 -14.03
C VAL A 74 -7.91 6.26 -14.35
N ARG A 75 -8.04 7.09 -13.31
CA ARG A 75 -8.14 8.55 -13.41
C ARG A 75 -7.48 9.20 -12.19
N GLY A 76 -6.73 10.28 -12.43
CA GLY A 76 -6.06 11.05 -11.38
C GLY A 76 -4.67 10.53 -11.04
N GLU A 77 -4.07 11.09 -10.00
CA GLU A 77 -2.68 10.86 -9.62
C GLU A 77 -2.49 10.80 -8.10
N PRO A 78 -1.45 10.12 -7.59
CA PRO A 78 -0.38 9.42 -8.33
C PRO A 78 -0.84 8.08 -8.92
N LYS A 79 0.00 7.48 -9.77
CA LYS A 79 -0.33 6.29 -10.56
C LYS A 79 -0.70 5.08 -9.68
N TYR A 80 -0.08 4.92 -8.52
CA TYR A 80 -0.34 3.79 -7.65
C TYR A 80 -0.84 4.22 -6.27
N THR A 81 -1.69 3.38 -5.68
CA THR A 81 -1.97 3.39 -4.25
C THR A 81 -1.90 1.97 -3.67
N THR A 82 -1.36 1.85 -2.47
CA THR A 82 -1.38 0.62 -1.67
C THR A 82 -2.24 0.84 -0.44
N VAL A 83 -2.92 -0.22 0.00
CA VAL A 83 -3.72 -0.23 1.22
C VAL A 83 -3.25 -1.42 2.04
N HIS A 84 -2.57 -1.12 3.13
CA HIS A 84 -2.12 -2.10 4.13
C HIS A 84 -3.14 -2.11 5.26
N GLU A 85 -3.79 -3.24 5.47
CA GLU A 85 -4.79 -3.43 6.54
C GLU A 85 -4.12 -4.03 7.77
N MET A 86 -4.42 -3.48 8.95
CA MET A 86 -3.76 -3.81 10.21
C MET A 86 -4.76 -3.87 11.36
N GLU A 87 -4.46 -4.66 12.38
CA GLU A 87 -5.27 -4.80 13.60
C GLU A 87 -5.22 -3.54 14.48
N SER A 88 -4.09 -2.83 14.50
CA SER A 88 -3.93 -1.61 15.28
C SER A 88 -2.89 -0.67 14.65
N VAL A 89 -2.80 0.56 15.17
CA VAL A 89 -1.77 1.53 14.74
C VAL A 89 -0.36 1.13 15.19
N ASP A 90 -0.24 0.21 16.13
CA ASP A 90 1.03 -0.20 16.69
C ASP A 90 1.81 -1.09 15.71
N VAL A 91 1.11 -1.74 14.77
CA VAL A 91 1.73 -2.49 13.67
C VAL A 91 2.64 -1.58 12.84
N TRP A 92 2.18 -0.39 12.46
CA TRP A 92 3.01 0.61 11.75
C TRP A 92 4.22 1.10 12.57
N LYS A 93 4.09 1.10 13.90
CA LYS A 93 5.16 1.53 14.83
C LYS A 93 6.06 0.37 15.28
N SER A 94 5.78 -0.84 14.81
CA SER A 94 6.46 -2.04 15.29
C SER A 94 7.83 -2.21 14.65
N GLU A 95 8.70 -2.95 15.35
CA GLU A 95 9.98 -3.37 14.81
C GLU A 95 9.82 -4.20 13.52
N GLY A 96 8.80 -5.06 13.45
CA GLY A 96 8.51 -5.85 12.25
C GLY A 96 8.25 -4.97 11.02
N TRP A 97 7.52 -3.86 11.21
CA TRP A 97 7.30 -2.88 10.15
C TRP A 97 8.57 -2.10 9.81
N ASP A 98 9.35 -1.70 10.81
CA ASP A 98 10.65 -1.05 10.62
C ASP A 98 11.63 -1.92 9.82
N ASN A 99 11.70 -3.21 10.15
CA ASN A 99 12.49 -4.20 9.45
C ASN A 99 11.99 -4.36 8.01
N TRP A 100 10.68 -4.48 7.79
CA TRP A 100 10.12 -4.55 6.44
C TRP A 100 10.39 -3.29 5.61
N ARG A 101 10.25 -2.07 6.15
CA ARG A 101 10.50 -0.83 5.36
C ARG A 101 11.98 -0.66 4.99
N THR A 102 12.89 -1.25 5.78
CA THR A 102 14.34 -1.12 5.60
C THR A 102 15.00 -2.34 4.96
N MET A 103 14.29 -3.47 4.85
CA MET A 103 14.83 -4.69 4.24
C MET A 103 15.35 -4.43 2.83
N VAL A 104 16.37 -5.20 2.47
CA VAL A 104 17.03 -5.13 1.17
C VAL A 104 16.54 -6.28 0.31
N THR A 105 15.94 -5.97 -0.83
CA THR A 105 15.63 -6.95 -1.87
C THR A 105 16.25 -6.53 -3.21
N PRO A 106 16.52 -7.50 -4.11
CA PRO A 106 17.37 -7.27 -5.27
C PRO A 106 16.88 -6.15 -6.18
N VAL A 107 15.64 -6.21 -6.68
CA VAL A 107 15.12 -5.19 -7.61
C VAL A 107 14.68 -3.94 -6.87
N TRP A 108 14.04 -4.11 -5.70
CA TRP A 108 13.55 -2.96 -4.94
C TRP A 108 14.66 -1.96 -4.59
N ASN A 109 15.77 -2.43 -4.03
CA ASN A 109 16.80 -1.54 -3.51
C ASN A 109 17.75 -1.04 -4.61
N SER A 110 18.00 -1.83 -5.65
CA SER A 110 18.91 -1.46 -6.73
C SER A 110 18.29 -0.50 -7.75
N LEU A 111 16.97 -0.59 -7.99
CA LEU A 111 16.28 0.15 -9.05
C LEU A 111 15.14 1.01 -8.51
N ILE A 112 14.21 0.41 -7.77
CA ILE A 112 12.91 1.03 -7.50
C ILE A 112 12.97 2.13 -6.45
N ARG A 113 13.62 1.86 -5.30
CA ARG A 113 13.58 2.73 -4.12
C ARG A 113 14.08 4.15 -4.40
N GLY A 114 15.07 4.30 -5.27
CA GLY A 114 15.63 5.61 -5.64
C GLY A 114 14.78 6.39 -6.65
N GLN A 115 13.85 5.74 -7.34
CA GLN A 115 13.03 6.33 -8.41
C GLN A 115 11.58 6.56 -7.97
N MET A 116 11.13 5.89 -6.91
CA MET A 116 9.77 6.02 -6.39
C MET A 116 9.58 7.35 -5.65
N VAL A 117 8.52 8.06 -6.03
CA VAL A 117 8.12 9.33 -5.38
C VAL A 117 6.79 9.14 -4.67
N HIS A 118 6.74 9.48 -3.38
CA HIS A 118 5.48 9.53 -2.63
C HIS A 118 4.77 10.86 -2.85
N ALA A 119 3.45 10.81 -2.98
CA ALA A 119 2.63 12.02 -2.97
C ALA A 119 2.67 12.70 -1.60
N GLU A 120 2.40 14.00 -1.55
CA GLU A 120 2.32 14.74 -0.29
C GLU A 120 1.34 14.09 0.69
N GLY A 121 1.73 13.97 1.96
CA GLY A 121 0.94 13.28 2.98
C GLY A 121 0.87 11.75 2.83
N SER A 122 1.76 11.15 2.04
CA SER A 122 1.90 9.69 1.94
C SER A 122 3.21 9.19 2.57
N PRO A 123 3.21 8.02 3.23
CA PRO A 123 2.01 7.24 3.58
C PRO A 123 1.20 7.92 4.70
N ALA A 124 -0.11 7.66 4.73
CA ALA A 124 -0.99 8.10 5.81
C ALA A 124 -1.63 6.90 6.50
N VAL A 125 -1.79 7.00 7.83
CA VAL A 125 -2.44 5.98 8.66
C VAL A 125 -3.81 6.49 9.10
N PHE A 126 -4.83 5.66 8.91
CA PHE A 126 -6.21 5.96 9.23
C PHE A 126 -6.77 4.89 10.17
N ARG A 127 -7.51 5.35 11.18
CA ARG A 127 -8.32 4.47 12.02
C ARG A 127 -9.75 4.45 11.49
N ARG A 128 -10.34 3.26 11.43
CA ARG A 128 -11.76 3.08 11.17
C ARG A 128 -12.55 3.69 12.34
N ILE A 129 -13.60 4.43 12.01
CA ILE A 129 -14.52 5.04 12.98
C ILE A 129 -15.91 4.41 12.96
N PHE A 130 -16.22 3.58 11.95
CA PHE A 130 -17.50 2.88 11.80
C PHE A 130 -17.35 1.62 10.90
N PRO A 131 -18.09 0.52 11.14
CA PRO A 131 -18.87 0.26 12.35
C PRO A 131 -17.95 0.27 13.57
N ALA A 132 -18.50 0.71 14.71
CA ALA A 132 -17.76 0.84 15.96
C ALA A 132 -17.13 -0.50 16.35
#